data_AF-A0A2H5X158-F1
#
_entry.id   AF-A0A2H5X158-F1
#
_cell.length_a   1.000
_cell.length_b   1.000
_cell.length_c   1.000
_cell.angle_alpha   90.00
_cell.angle_beta   90.00
_cell.angle_gamma   90.00
#
_symmetry.space_group_name_H-M   'P 1'
#
loop_
_entity.id
_entity.type
_entity.pdbx_description
1 polymer ?
#
loop_
_entity_poly.entity_id
_entity_poly.type
_entity_poly.pdbx_seq_one_letter_code
_entity_poly.pdbx_strand_id
1 'polypeptide(L)'
;MRNFWRAEVSESIGVAERRWDAGLLVLCLSVIGTLYAYNHQPYSLASWLDPSAQRIYRSHEEYLLVNCLMLLLPLIALASSGGKLRSYNVGGGNRWGWVAAGVCYLMMLPLLWWASARPDFQHTYPLYRPARYAIPALLYHELTYTFYLWCWELFFRGVLTSICWRWLGWTGIVLQSLAFAVLHVGKPVPEVFGSFVAGMVLAGIAVRARSFVPGFVCHALVSATMDVFVLIRT
;
A
#
# COMPACT_ATOMS: atom_id res chain seq x y z
N MET A 1 -16.76 -16.33 27.02
CA MET A 1 -15.96 -15.65 25.97
C MET A 1 -16.70 -15.75 24.64
N ARG A 2 -17.70 -14.87 24.41
CA ARG A 2 -18.49 -14.88 23.18
C ARG A 2 -17.71 -14.17 22.06
N ASN A 3 -17.39 -14.92 21.01
CA ASN A 3 -17.17 -14.50 19.61
C ASN A 3 -16.44 -13.16 19.33
N PHE A 4 -15.29 -12.91 19.95
CA PHE A 4 -14.42 -11.77 19.61
C PHE A 4 -13.96 -11.76 18.12
N TRP A 5 -14.04 -12.93 17.47
CA TRP A 5 -13.57 -13.21 16.11
C TRP A 5 -14.65 -13.12 15.03
N ARG A 6 -15.93 -13.07 15.38
CA ARG A 6 -16.99 -12.74 14.42
C ARG A 6 -17.18 -11.24 14.47
N ALA A 7 -16.37 -10.50 13.70
CA ALA A 7 -16.81 -9.18 13.30
C ALA A 7 -18.17 -9.39 12.61
N GLU A 8 -19.24 -8.93 13.24
CA GLU A 8 -20.56 -8.79 12.61
C GLU A 8 -20.41 -7.80 11.46
N VAL A 9 -19.85 -8.28 10.35
CA VAL A 9 -20.23 -7.77 9.04
C VAL A 9 -21.75 -7.96 9.04
N SER A 10 -22.52 -6.87 9.00
CA SER A 10 -23.96 -7.01 8.78
C SER A 10 -24.09 -7.85 7.52
N GLU A 11 -24.54 -9.10 7.65
CA GLU A 11 -24.53 -10.10 6.57
C GLU A 11 -25.21 -9.54 5.31
N SER A 12 -26.15 -8.60 5.47
CA SER A 12 -26.86 -7.90 4.40
C SER A 12 -25.99 -7.04 3.48
N ILE A 13 -24.96 -6.34 3.98
CA ILE A 13 -24.05 -5.53 3.13
C ILE A 13 -23.02 -6.42 2.42
N GLY A 14 -22.56 -7.49 3.08
CA GLY A 14 -21.60 -8.45 2.51
C GLY A 14 -22.17 -9.35 1.40
N VAL A 15 -23.51 -9.45 1.28
CA VAL A 15 -24.18 -10.21 0.22
C VAL A 15 -24.40 -9.35 -1.04
N ALA A 16 -24.82 -8.09 -0.91
CA ALA A 16 -25.16 -7.24 -2.06
C ALA A 16 -23.95 -6.78 -2.89
N GLU A 17 -22.79 -6.58 -2.25
CA GLU A 17 -21.56 -6.15 -2.94
C GLU A 17 -20.77 -7.32 -3.54
N ARG A 18 -21.12 -8.56 -3.18
CA ARG A 18 -20.42 -9.77 -3.64
C ARG A 18 -20.43 -9.95 -5.16
N ARG A 19 -21.39 -9.32 -5.85
CA ARG A 19 -21.51 -9.31 -7.31
C ARG A 19 -20.33 -8.63 -8.02
N TRP A 20 -19.65 -7.68 -7.38
CA TRP A 20 -18.51 -6.96 -7.97
C TRP A 20 -17.17 -7.63 -7.65
N ASP A 21 -17.12 -8.42 -6.58
CA ASP A 21 -15.89 -8.96 -6.02
C ASP A 21 -15.05 -9.77 -6.99
N ALA A 22 -15.68 -10.64 -7.79
CA ALA A 22 -14.94 -11.49 -8.72
C ALA A 22 -14.22 -10.65 -9.79
N GLY A 23 -14.93 -9.69 -10.40
CA GLY A 23 -14.37 -8.78 -11.38
C GLY A 23 -13.30 -7.87 -10.78
N LEU A 24 -13.54 -7.35 -9.57
CA LEU A 24 -12.57 -6.51 -8.87
C LEU A 24 -11.33 -7.29 -8.44
N LEU A 25 -11.47 -8.56 -8.03
CA LEU A 25 -10.33 -9.40 -7.68
C LEU A 25 -9.45 -9.65 -8.90
N VAL A 26 -10.04 -10.02 -10.03
CA VAL A 26 -9.32 -10.17 -11.31
C VAL A 26 -8.61 -8.86 -11.66
N LEU A 27 -9.29 -7.72 -11.57
CA LEU A 27 -8.71 -6.42 -11.85
C LEU A 27 -7.55 -6.08 -10.89
N CYS A 28 -7.70 -6.35 -9.58
CA CYS A 28 -6.63 -6.14 -8.61
C CYS A 28 -5.41 -7.01 -8.91
N LEU A 29 -5.61 -8.29 -9.24
CA LEU A 29 -4.51 -9.20 -9.60
C LEU A 29 -3.81 -8.75 -10.89
N SER A 30 -4.56 -8.29 -11.88
CA SER A 30 -4.00 -7.71 -13.12
C SER A 30 -3.20 -6.43 -12.83
N VAL A 31 -3.70 -5.56 -11.95
CA VAL A 31 -2.97 -4.36 -11.50
C VAL A 31 -1.67 -4.74 -10.79
N ILE A 32 -1.71 -5.71 -9.87
CA ILE A 32 -0.50 -6.21 -9.18
C ILE A 32 0.51 -6.76 -10.18
N GLY A 33 0.09 -7.61 -11.12
CA GLY A 33 0.99 -8.17 -12.15
C GLY A 33 1.61 -7.08 -13.03
N THR A 34 0.81 -6.11 -13.44
CA THR A 34 1.26 -4.97 -14.26
C THR A 34 2.25 -4.10 -13.50
N LEU A 35 1.94 -3.73 -12.25
CA LEU A 35 2.82 -2.92 -11.42
C LEU A 35 4.11 -3.66 -11.05
N TYR A 36 4.05 -4.97 -10.81
CA TYR A 36 5.25 -5.77 -10.59
C TYR A 36 6.18 -5.68 -11.82
N ALA A 37 5.64 -5.96 -13.01
CA ALA A 37 6.42 -5.92 -14.24
C ALA A 37 6.92 -4.50 -14.58
N TYR A 38 6.08 -3.47 -14.41
CA TYR A 38 6.45 -2.07 -14.63
C TYR A 38 7.55 -1.63 -13.66
N ASN A 39 7.43 -1.93 -12.37
CA ASN A 39 8.37 -1.45 -11.36
C ASN A 39 9.72 -2.19 -11.40
N HIS A 40 9.79 -3.42 -11.93
CA HIS A 40 11.02 -4.22 -12.09
C HIS A 40 11.90 -3.85 -13.29
N GLN A 41 11.57 -2.77 -14.00
CA GLN A 41 12.34 -2.26 -15.12
C GLN A 41 12.47 -0.73 -15.03
N PRO A 42 13.54 -0.11 -15.58
CA PRO A 42 13.83 1.31 -15.36
C PRO A 42 13.25 2.25 -16.42
N TYR A 43 12.62 1.72 -17.47
CA TYR A 43 12.11 2.46 -18.63
C TYR A 43 10.68 2.97 -18.43
N SER A 44 10.33 3.97 -19.24
CA SER A 44 9.02 4.60 -19.28
C SER A 44 7.93 3.69 -19.83
N LEU A 45 6.67 4.02 -19.53
CA LEU A 45 5.50 3.37 -20.10
C LEU A 45 5.46 3.49 -21.62
N ALA A 46 5.96 4.59 -22.19
CA ALA A 46 6.06 4.76 -23.65
C ALA A 46 6.92 3.65 -24.30
N SER A 47 7.96 3.19 -23.58
CA SER A 47 8.83 2.10 -24.04
C SER A 47 8.12 0.73 -24.09
N TRP A 48 6.95 0.59 -23.47
CA TRP A 48 6.11 -0.61 -23.55
C TRP A 48 5.19 -0.61 -24.76
N LEU A 49 4.79 0.59 -25.21
CA LEU A 49 3.89 0.77 -26.36
C LEU A 49 4.64 0.66 -27.69
N ASP A 50 5.88 1.11 -27.72
CA ASP A 50 6.76 0.97 -28.87
C ASP A 50 8.11 0.36 -28.45
N PRO A 51 8.25 -0.97 -28.50
CA PRO A 51 9.50 -1.65 -28.18
C PRO A 51 10.64 -1.33 -29.16
N SER A 52 10.32 -0.75 -30.33
CA SER A 52 11.29 -0.39 -31.36
C SER A 52 11.86 1.03 -31.19
N ALA A 53 11.17 1.87 -30.42
CA ALA A 53 11.65 3.20 -30.06
C ALA A 53 12.86 3.14 -29.11
N GLN A 54 13.64 4.21 -29.09
CA GLN A 54 14.71 4.36 -28.11
C GLN A 54 14.14 4.23 -26.69
N ARG A 55 14.77 3.40 -25.86
CA ARG A 55 14.32 3.19 -24.48
C ARG A 55 14.57 4.44 -23.65
N ILE A 56 13.48 5.06 -23.19
CA ILE A 56 13.51 6.25 -22.34
C ILE A 56 13.43 5.80 -20.88
N TYR A 57 14.28 6.33 -20.01
CA TYR A 57 14.18 6.09 -18.57
C TYR A 57 12.97 6.83 -17.98
N ARG A 58 12.23 6.18 -17.08
CA ARG A 58 11.08 6.81 -16.43
C ARG A 58 11.53 7.90 -15.46
N SER A 59 10.74 8.96 -15.37
CA SER A 59 10.92 9.98 -14.33
C SER A 59 10.26 9.55 -13.01
N HIS A 60 10.51 10.30 -11.92
CA HIS A 60 9.85 10.05 -10.63
C HIS A 60 8.35 10.33 -10.71
N GLU A 61 7.98 11.37 -11.45
CA GLU A 61 6.62 11.81 -11.71
C GLU A 61 5.84 10.75 -12.48
N GLU A 62 6.46 10.15 -13.51
CA GLU A 62 5.84 9.05 -14.25
C GLU A 62 5.63 7.83 -13.35
N TYR A 63 6.64 7.46 -12.54
CA TYR A 63 6.51 6.38 -11.57
C TYR A 63 5.30 6.60 -10.65
N LEU A 64 5.19 7.79 -10.05
CA LEU A 64 4.06 8.14 -9.17
C LEU A 64 2.73 8.10 -9.93
N LEU A 65 2.67 8.70 -11.12
CA LEU A 65 1.44 8.80 -11.91
C LEU A 65 0.94 7.41 -12.31
N VAL A 66 1.79 6.59 -12.93
CA VAL A 66 1.42 5.24 -13.39
C VAL A 66 0.97 4.38 -12.21
N ASN A 67 1.73 4.38 -11.10
CA ASN A 67 1.36 3.60 -9.93
C ASN A 67 0.03 4.09 -9.32
N CYS A 68 -0.15 5.40 -9.10
CA CYS A 68 -1.39 5.93 -8.55
C CYS A 68 -2.60 5.62 -9.42
N LEU A 69 -2.51 5.83 -10.74
CA LEU A 69 -3.62 5.55 -11.66
C LEU A 69 -4.00 4.06 -11.65
N MET A 70 -3.02 3.16 -11.68
CA MET A 70 -3.27 1.72 -11.64
C MET A 70 -3.88 1.28 -10.31
N LEU A 71 -3.39 1.81 -9.18
CA LEU A 71 -3.92 1.51 -7.85
C LEU A 71 -5.34 2.05 -7.63
N LEU A 72 -5.70 3.17 -8.27
CA LEU A 72 -7.04 3.73 -8.22
C LEU A 72 -8.02 3.05 -9.18
N LEU A 73 -7.55 2.31 -10.18
CA LEU A 73 -8.38 1.70 -11.22
C LEU A 73 -9.50 0.79 -10.66
N PRO A 74 -9.27 -0.12 -9.69
CA PRO A 74 -10.36 -0.94 -9.13
C PRO A 74 -11.40 -0.11 -8.38
N LEU A 75 -10.98 0.97 -7.70
CA LEU A 75 -11.89 1.86 -6.99
C LEU A 75 -12.76 2.65 -7.97
N ILE A 76 -12.15 3.16 -9.05
CA ILE A 76 -12.87 3.84 -10.13
C ILE A 76 -13.88 2.88 -10.76
N ALA A 77 -13.46 1.66 -11.11
CA ALA A 77 -14.35 0.64 -11.67
C ALA A 77 -15.53 0.31 -10.73
N LEU A 78 -15.27 0.15 -9.43
CA LEU A 78 -16.31 -0.06 -8.41
C LEU A 78 -17.29 1.11 -8.36
N ALA A 79 -16.79 2.35 -8.30
CA ALA A 79 -17.63 3.55 -8.22
C ALA A 79 -18.47 3.75 -9.48
N SER A 80 -17.87 3.61 -10.66
CA SER A 80 -18.56 3.70 -11.97
C SER A 80 -19.63 2.62 -12.16
N SER A 81 -19.47 1.47 -11.49
CA SER A 81 -20.44 0.39 -11.51
C SER A 81 -21.55 0.54 -10.45
N GLY A 82 -21.56 1.64 -9.69
CA GLY A 82 -22.55 1.89 -8.63
C GLY A 82 -22.32 1.10 -7.34
N GLY A 83 -21.12 0.56 -7.14
CA GLY A 83 -20.74 -0.12 -5.91
C GLY A 83 -20.50 0.83 -4.74
N LYS A 84 -20.76 0.37 -3.51
CA LYS A 84 -20.65 1.21 -2.32
C LYS A 84 -19.24 1.14 -1.73
N LEU A 85 -18.49 2.24 -1.84
CA LEU A 85 -17.11 2.35 -1.31
C LEU A 85 -17.01 1.99 0.18
N ARG A 86 -18.03 2.34 0.98
CA ARG A 86 -18.08 2.03 2.42
C ARG A 86 -17.99 0.52 2.73
N SER A 87 -18.33 -0.33 1.77
CA SER A 87 -18.23 -1.80 1.89
C SER A 87 -16.81 -2.32 1.69
N TYR A 88 -15.88 -1.45 1.28
CA TYR A 88 -14.48 -1.77 0.99
C TYR A 88 -13.53 -1.03 1.95
N ASN A 89 -13.86 -1.01 3.25
CA ASN A 89 -13.08 -0.31 4.29
C ASN A 89 -12.77 1.18 3.96
N VAL A 90 -13.58 1.84 3.14
CA VAL A 90 -13.46 3.29 2.87
C VAL A 90 -14.30 4.06 3.88
N GLY A 91 -13.79 4.14 5.12
CA GLY A 91 -14.39 4.88 6.23
C GLY A 91 -13.32 5.66 7.01
N GLY A 92 -13.72 6.48 7.99
CA GLY A 92 -12.80 7.30 8.81
C GLY A 92 -12.09 6.54 9.95
N GLY A 93 -12.48 5.30 10.20
CA GLY A 93 -11.92 4.46 11.26
C GLY A 93 -12.63 4.62 12.60
N ASN A 94 -12.14 3.90 13.60
CA ASN A 94 -12.62 3.96 14.98
C ASN A 94 -11.44 4.10 15.95
N ARG A 95 -11.72 4.40 17.22
CA ARG A 95 -10.69 4.61 18.25
C ARG A 95 -9.69 3.45 18.35
N TRP A 96 -10.18 2.21 18.17
CA TRP A 96 -9.33 1.02 18.28
C TRP A 96 -8.34 0.96 17.11
N GLY A 97 -8.79 1.27 15.89
CA GLY A 97 -7.93 1.28 14.71
C GLY A 97 -6.81 2.31 14.82
N TRP A 98 -7.13 3.52 15.28
CA TRP A 98 -6.15 4.59 15.51
C TRP A 98 -5.15 4.25 16.62
N VAL A 99 -5.60 3.67 17.73
CA VAL A 99 -4.70 3.20 18.80
C VAL A 99 -3.80 2.09 18.30
N ALA A 100 -4.35 1.09 17.60
CA ALA A 100 -3.57 -0.02 17.06
C ALA A 100 -2.51 0.48 16.05
N ALA A 101 -2.88 1.39 15.15
CA ALA A 101 -1.97 2.02 14.20
C ALA A 101 -0.85 2.80 14.91
N GLY A 102 -1.19 3.59 15.93
CA GLY A 102 -0.20 4.32 16.74
C GLY A 102 0.78 3.39 17.45
N VAL A 103 0.29 2.30 18.05
CA VAL A 103 1.15 1.28 18.68
C VAL A 103 2.06 0.62 17.64
N CYS A 104 1.54 0.27 16.47
CA CYS A 104 2.35 -0.31 15.39
C CYS A 104 3.47 0.64 14.96
N TYR A 105 3.18 1.94 14.77
CA TYR A 105 4.18 2.94 14.45
C TYR A 105 5.28 3.04 15.53
N LEU A 106 4.89 3.11 16.82
CA LEU A 106 5.84 3.14 17.92
C LEU A 106 6.74 1.90 17.97
N MET A 107 6.18 0.72 17.70
CA MET A 107 6.95 -0.53 17.60
C MET A 107 7.92 -0.53 16.41
N MET A 108 7.60 0.16 15.33
CA MET A 108 8.48 0.27 14.17
C MET A 108 9.68 1.20 14.42
N LEU A 109 9.57 2.23 15.25
CA LEU A 109 10.65 3.21 15.50
C LEU A 109 12.04 2.59 15.77
N PRO A 110 12.22 1.63 16.71
CA PRO A 110 13.53 1.01 16.92
C PRO A 110 14.02 0.21 15.70
N LEU A 111 13.11 -0.44 14.97
CA LEU A 111 13.43 -1.19 13.75
C LEU A 111 13.87 -0.25 12.61
N LEU A 112 13.20 0.89 12.45
CA LEU A 112 13.57 1.92 11.47
C LEU A 112 14.92 2.56 11.83
N TRP A 113 15.15 2.84 13.11
CA TRP A 113 16.44 3.35 13.56
C TRP A 113 17.57 2.36 13.27
N TRP A 114 17.38 1.07 13.51
CA TRP A 114 18.35 0.04 13.17
C TRP A 114 18.54 -0.09 11.64
N ALA A 115 17.44 -0.17 10.88
CA ALA A 115 17.48 -0.36 9.44
C ALA A 115 18.12 0.81 8.69
N SER A 116 17.85 2.05 9.11
CA SER A 116 18.43 3.26 8.53
C SER A 116 19.97 3.33 8.64
N ALA A 117 20.59 2.57 9.54
CA ALA A 117 22.06 2.48 9.63
C ALA A 117 22.69 1.59 8.55
N ARG A 118 21.89 0.78 7.86
CA ARG A 118 22.40 -0.24 6.95
C ARG A 118 22.73 0.33 5.56
N PRO A 119 23.79 -0.15 4.88
CA PRO A 119 24.17 0.35 3.56
C PRO A 119 23.09 0.19 2.47
N ASP A 120 22.31 -0.89 2.52
CA ASP A 120 21.22 -1.15 1.56
C ASP A 120 20.05 -0.16 1.70
N PHE A 121 19.69 0.23 2.92
CA PHE A 121 18.70 1.29 3.17
C PHE A 121 19.26 2.67 2.86
N GLN A 122 20.51 2.94 3.26
CA GLN A 122 21.23 4.16 2.93
C GLN A 122 21.42 4.33 1.42
N HIS A 123 21.48 3.26 0.63
CA HIS A 123 21.49 3.36 -0.83
C HIS A 123 20.08 3.52 -1.39
N THR A 124 19.04 3.00 -0.74
CA THR A 124 17.66 3.05 -1.27
C THR A 124 16.93 4.37 -0.99
N TYR A 125 17.04 4.91 0.22
CA TYR A 125 16.18 6.00 0.72
C TYR A 125 16.91 7.33 0.85
N PRO A 126 16.28 8.50 0.61
CA PRO A 126 14.95 8.65 0.02
C PRO A 126 14.91 8.16 -1.42
N LEU A 127 13.74 7.69 -1.86
CA LEU A 127 13.56 7.16 -3.22
C LEU A 127 13.73 8.27 -4.27
N TYR A 128 13.34 9.49 -3.93
CA TYR A 128 13.60 10.67 -4.74
C TYR A 128 14.97 11.27 -4.37
N ARG A 129 16.00 10.98 -5.19
CA ARG A 129 17.40 11.38 -4.91
C ARG A 129 17.60 12.87 -4.59
N PRO A 130 16.93 13.83 -5.27
CA PRO A 130 17.10 15.24 -4.93
C PRO A 130 16.71 15.60 -3.49
N ALA A 131 15.86 14.80 -2.83
CA ALA A 131 15.47 15.01 -1.43
C ALA A 131 16.66 14.96 -0.45
N ARG A 132 17.80 14.37 -0.84
CA ARG A 132 19.02 14.36 -0.02
C ARG A 132 19.73 15.69 0.10
N TYR A 133 19.50 16.58 -0.85
CA TYR A 133 20.32 17.78 -1.02
C TYR A 133 19.54 19.08 -0.79
N ALA A 134 18.20 19.02 -0.75
CA ALA A 134 17.38 20.21 -0.65
C ALA A 134 16.06 19.94 0.10
N ILE A 135 15.76 20.77 1.10
CA ILE A 135 14.50 20.70 1.86
C ILE A 135 13.27 20.83 0.94
N PRO A 136 13.21 21.73 -0.05
CA PRO A 136 12.07 21.76 -0.98
C PRO A 136 11.86 20.45 -1.74
N ALA A 137 12.95 19.77 -2.13
CA ALA A 137 12.87 18.48 -2.80
C ALA A 137 12.42 17.37 -1.86
N LEU A 138 12.82 17.42 -0.58
CA LEU A 138 12.31 16.53 0.46
C LEU A 138 10.80 16.75 0.68
N LEU A 139 10.35 17.99 0.83
CA LEU A 139 8.93 18.29 0.98
C LEU A 139 8.10 17.83 -0.23
N TYR A 140 8.62 18.04 -1.44
CA TYR A 140 8.01 17.51 -2.66
C TYR A 140 7.91 15.97 -2.61
N HIS A 141 8.98 15.29 -2.23
CA HIS A 141 8.99 13.84 -2.10
C HIS A 141 7.97 13.35 -1.07
N GLU A 142 8.00 13.89 0.14
CA GLU A 142 7.11 13.48 1.23
C GLU A 142 5.64 13.68 0.86
N LEU A 143 5.28 14.82 0.25
CA LEU A 143 3.91 15.10 -0.15
C LEU A 143 3.42 14.16 -1.25
N THR A 144 4.21 13.99 -2.31
CA THR A 144 3.83 13.17 -3.46
C THR A 144 3.86 11.68 -3.14
N TYR A 145 4.85 11.22 -2.38
CA TYR A 145 4.97 9.84 -1.95
C TYR A 145 3.91 9.49 -0.89
N THR A 146 3.53 10.42 -0.01
CA THR A 146 2.38 10.23 0.89
C THR A 146 1.08 10.05 0.11
N PHE A 147 0.84 10.82 -0.95
CA PHE A 147 -0.32 10.61 -1.82
C PHE A 147 -0.29 9.24 -2.51
N TYR A 148 0.90 8.81 -2.98
CA TYR A 148 1.09 7.45 -3.48
C TYR A 148 0.76 6.39 -2.43
N LEU A 149 1.23 6.55 -1.18
CA LEU A 149 0.92 5.63 -0.07
C LEU A 149 -0.57 5.63 0.28
N TRP A 150 -1.27 6.75 0.10
CA TRP A 150 -2.72 6.79 0.22
C TRP A 150 -3.40 5.91 -0.82
N CYS A 151 -3.01 6.03 -2.11
CA CYS A 151 -3.51 5.15 -3.18
C CYS A 151 -3.18 3.68 -2.91
N TRP A 152 -1.96 3.42 -2.44
CA TRP A 152 -1.46 2.09 -2.08
C TRP A 152 -2.30 1.43 -0.99
N GLU A 153 -2.54 2.14 0.12
CA GLU A 153 -3.30 1.60 1.24
C GLU A 153 -4.80 1.52 0.94
N LEU A 154 -5.33 2.44 0.13
CA LEU A 154 -6.70 2.34 -0.37
C LEU A 154 -6.90 1.10 -1.25
N PHE A 155 -5.95 0.78 -2.13
CA PHE A 155 -5.97 -0.44 -2.93
C PHE A 155 -5.89 -1.69 -2.05
N PHE A 156 -4.87 -1.78 -1.19
CA PHE A 156 -4.58 -2.99 -0.43
C PHE A 156 -5.53 -3.20 0.76
N ARG A 157 -5.70 -2.20 1.63
CA ARG A 157 -6.49 -2.28 2.88
C ARG A 157 -7.95 -1.92 2.67
N GLY A 158 -8.22 -1.06 1.69
CA GLY A 158 -9.56 -0.78 1.20
C GLY A 158 -10.10 -1.94 0.38
N VAL A 159 -9.79 -1.94 -0.92
CA VAL A 159 -10.44 -2.81 -1.91
C VAL A 159 -10.08 -4.28 -1.73
N LEU A 160 -8.78 -4.63 -1.85
CA LEU A 160 -8.34 -6.02 -1.92
C LEU A 160 -8.59 -6.79 -0.61
N THR A 161 -8.23 -6.20 0.53
CA THR A 161 -8.49 -6.80 1.85
C THR A 161 -9.97 -7.07 2.07
N SER A 162 -10.86 -6.16 1.64
CA SER A 162 -12.30 -6.35 1.83
C SER A 162 -12.85 -7.52 1.00
N ILE A 163 -12.33 -7.75 -0.20
CA ILE A 163 -12.68 -8.90 -1.04
C ILE A 163 -12.14 -10.18 -0.40
N CYS A 164 -10.83 -10.23 -0.13
CA CYS A 164 -10.18 -11.42 0.43
C CYS A 164 -10.77 -11.83 1.79
N TRP A 165 -11.07 -10.87 2.67
CA TRP A 165 -11.70 -11.13 3.96
C TRP A 165 -13.10 -11.72 3.82
N ARG A 166 -13.94 -11.16 2.93
CA ARG A 166 -15.31 -11.66 2.72
C ARG A 166 -15.35 -13.09 2.18
N TRP A 167 -14.38 -13.47 1.36
CA TRP A 167 -14.36 -14.76 0.69
C TRP A 167 -13.65 -15.83 1.51
N LEU A 168 -12.54 -15.48 2.16
CA LEU A 168 -11.59 -16.44 2.73
C LEU A 168 -11.17 -16.11 4.17
N GLY A 169 -11.70 -15.06 4.78
CA GLY A 169 -11.35 -14.65 6.14
C GLY A 169 -9.84 -14.43 6.31
N TRP A 170 -9.25 -15.05 7.34
CA TRP A 170 -7.82 -14.95 7.64
C TRP A 170 -6.91 -15.53 6.56
N THR A 171 -7.32 -16.62 5.89
CA THR A 171 -6.59 -17.14 4.73
C THR A 171 -6.52 -16.08 3.63
N GLY A 172 -7.60 -15.33 3.43
CA GLY A 172 -7.63 -14.18 2.52
C GLY A 172 -6.65 -13.08 2.91
N ILE A 173 -6.53 -12.76 4.21
CA ILE A 173 -5.55 -11.76 4.70
C ILE A 173 -4.13 -12.21 4.41
N VAL A 174 -3.81 -13.49 4.60
CA VAL A 174 -2.48 -14.04 4.29
C VAL A 174 -2.18 -13.89 2.79
N LEU A 175 -3.10 -14.28 1.92
CA LEU A 175 -2.93 -14.15 0.46
C LEU A 175 -2.78 -12.69 0.02
N GLN A 176 -3.59 -11.79 0.57
CA GLN A 176 -3.47 -10.35 0.31
C GLN A 176 -2.11 -9.81 0.77
N SER A 177 -1.62 -10.27 1.92
CA SER A 177 -0.32 -9.86 2.47
C SER A 177 0.86 -10.38 1.64
N LEU A 178 0.74 -11.58 1.07
CA LEU A 178 1.72 -12.08 0.07
C LEU A 178 1.74 -11.19 -1.17
N ALA A 179 0.57 -10.85 -1.71
CA ALA A 179 0.48 -9.96 -2.87
C ALA A 179 1.07 -8.56 -2.58
N PHE A 180 0.86 -8.03 -1.36
CA PHE A 180 1.48 -6.79 -0.90
C PHE A 180 3.01 -6.90 -0.84
N ALA A 181 3.54 -8.00 -0.33
CA ALA A 181 4.98 -8.22 -0.22
C ALA A 181 5.65 -8.43 -1.59
N VAL A 182 4.97 -9.04 -2.56
CA VAL A 182 5.48 -9.19 -3.94
C VAL A 182 5.83 -7.84 -4.58
N LEU A 183 5.05 -6.79 -4.31
CA LEU A 183 5.35 -5.45 -4.85
C LEU A 183 6.48 -4.72 -4.10
N HIS A 184 7.02 -5.29 -3.01
CA HIS A 184 8.23 -4.82 -2.35
C HIS A 184 9.50 -5.52 -2.88
N VAL A 185 9.37 -6.55 -3.72
CA VAL A 185 10.56 -7.21 -4.30
C VAL A 185 11.41 -6.19 -5.04
N GLY A 186 12.73 -6.25 -4.82
CA GLY A 186 13.70 -5.25 -5.28
C GLY A 186 14.11 -4.23 -4.21
N LYS A 187 13.37 -4.14 -3.10
CA LYS A 187 13.74 -3.37 -1.89
C LYS A 187 14.73 -4.14 -1.01
N PRO A 188 15.36 -3.48 0.00
CA PRO A 188 16.19 -4.17 0.98
C PRO A 188 15.47 -5.38 1.59
N VAL A 189 16.17 -6.50 1.73
CA VAL A 189 15.59 -7.78 2.15
C VAL A 189 14.76 -7.69 3.46
N PRO A 190 15.21 -6.98 4.52
CA PRO A 190 14.40 -6.82 5.72
C PRO A 190 13.05 -6.13 5.47
N GLU A 191 12.99 -5.21 4.51
CA GLU A 191 11.75 -4.53 4.12
C GLU A 191 10.79 -5.48 3.41
N VAL A 192 11.30 -6.36 2.53
CA VAL A 192 10.45 -7.35 1.83
C VAL A 192 9.76 -8.29 2.82
N PHE A 193 10.52 -8.87 3.76
CA PHE A 193 9.92 -9.73 4.80
C PHE A 193 9.05 -8.95 5.79
N GLY A 194 9.50 -7.76 6.20
CA GLY A 194 8.73 -6.86 7.05
C GLY A 194 7.40 -6.45 6.43
N SER A 195 7.37 -6.27 5.10
CA SER A 195 6.16 -5.89 4.37
C SER A 195 5.08 -6.98 4.43
N PHE A 196 5.44 -8.27 4.44
CA PHE A 196 4.45 -9.34 4.63
C PHE A 196 3.79 -9.27 6.01
N VAL A 197 4.60 -9.10 7.06
CA VAL A 197 4.11 -8.99 8.44
C VAL A 197 3.27 -7.72 8.63
N ALA A 198 3.75 -6.57 8.15
CA ALA A 198 3.01 -5.31 8.14
C ALA A 198 1.73 -5.43 7.29
N GLY A 199 1.79 -6.16 6.18
CA GLY A 199 0.68 -6.67 5.38
C GLY A 199 -0.48 -7.14 6.24
N MET A 200 -0.21 -8.19 7.01
CA MET A 200 -1.18 -8.88 7.85
C MET A 200 -1.71 -7.98 8.97
N VAL A 201 -0.82 -7.24 9.65
CA VAL A 201 -1.20 -6.36 10.77
C VAL A 201 -2.13 -5.24 10.28
N LEU A 202 -1.75 -4.53 9.22
CA LEU A 202 -2.54 -3.42 8.70
C LEU A 202 -3.86 -3.91 8.08
N ALA A 203 -3.89 -5.09 7.46
CA ALA A 203 -5.14 -5.70 6.99
C ALA A 203 -6.09 -6.05 8.15
N GLY A 204 -5.56 -6.62 9.23
CA GLY A 204 -6.32 -6.86 10.46
C GLY A 204 -6.88 -5.58 11.08
N ILE A 205 -6.09 -4.51 11.09
CA ILE A 205 -6.55 -3.18 11.50
C ILE A 205 -7.69 -2.71 10.59
N ALA A 206 -7.52 -2.80 9.27
CA ALA A 206 -8.50 -2.31 8.31
C ALA A 206 -9.85 -3.01 8.43
N VAL A 207 -9.87 -4.34 8.55
CA VAL A 207 -11.09 -5.13 8.75
C VAL A 207 -11.82 -4.73 10.04
N ARG A 208 -11.09 -4.59 11.14
CA ARG A 208 -11.69 -4.33 12.45
C ARG A 208 -12.06 -2.87 12.68
N ALA A 209 -11.31 -1.95 12.07
CA ALA A 209 -11.61 -0.52 12.06
C ALA A 209 -12.63 -0.12 10.99
N ARG A 210 -12.91 -1.01 10.02
CA ARG A 210 -13.65 -0.75 8.77
C ARG A 210 -13.12 0.49 8.04
N SER A 211 -11.79 0.62 8.03
CA SER A 211 -11.10 1.80 7.50
C SER A 211 -9.65 1.49 7.16
N PHE A 212 -9.23 1.86 5.95
CA PHE A 212 -7.81 1.86 5.57
C PHE A 212 -7.01 3.03 6.20
N VAL A 213 -7.68 4.10 6.64
CA VAL A 213 -7.04 5.38 7.00
C VAL A 213 -6.04 5.24 8.16
N PRO A 214 -6.33 4.54 9.28
CA PRO A 214 -5.33 4.35 10.33
C PRO A 214 -4.07 3.63 9.82
N GLY A 215 -4.24 2.62 8.95
CA GLY A 215 -3.13 1.90 8.35
C GLY A 215 -2.32 2.77 7.40
N PHE A 216 -2.99 3.60 6.60
CA PHE A 216 -2.37 4.63 5.76
C PHE A 216 -1.51 5.58 6.57
N VAL A 217 -2.04 6.19 7.63
CA VAL A 217 -1.26 7.14 8.45
C VAL A 217 -0.07 6.44 9.09
N CYS A 218 -0.24 5.22 9.60
CA CYS A 218 0.88 4.43 10.12
C CYS A 218 1.96 4.21 9.06
N HIS A 219 1.60 3.81 7.85
CA HIS A 219 2.55 3.53 6.78
C HIS A 219 3.25 4.80 6.28
N ALA A 220 2.51 5.90 6.10
CA ALA A 220 3.08 7.20 5.75
C ALA A 220 4.10 7.69 6.79
N LEU A 221 3.78 7.56 8.08
CA LEU A 221 4.71 7.92 9.16
C LEU A 221 5.96 7.02 9.17
N VAL A 222 5.79 5.71 8.95
CA VAL A 222 6.93 4.77 8.83
C VAL A 222 7.85 5.16 7.67
N SER A 223 7.29 5.49 6.51
CA SER A 223 8.05 5.93 5.33
C SER A 223 8.81 7.22 5.58
N ALA A 224 8.11 8.28 6.02
CA ALA A 224 8.73 9.57 6.30
C ALA A 224 9.82 9.48 7.38
N THR A 225 9.60 8.65 8.41
CA THR A 225 10.58 8.43 9.48
C THR A 225 11.83 7.71 8.97
N MET A 226 11.68 6.76 8.04
CA MET A 226 12.83 6.11 7.40
C MET A 226 13.68 7.14 6.65
N ASP A 227 13.06 8.01 5.85
CA ASP A 227 13.76 9.04 5.09
C ASP A 227 14.49 10.01 6.02
N VAL A 228 13.82 10.51 7.06
CA VAL A 228 14.45 11.37 8.07
C VAL A 228 15.62 10.66 8.76
N PHE A 229 15.44 9.40 9.21
CA PHE A 229 16.48 8.65 9.89
C PHE A 229 17.70 8.36 8.99
N VAL A 230 17.47 8.14 7.70
CA VAL A 230 18.55 8.00 6.73
C VAL A 230 19.30 9.32 6.55
N LEU A 231 18.58 10.44 6.39
CA LEU A 231 19.17 11.77 6.17
C LEU A 231 19.95 12.32 7.37
N ILE A 232 19.58 12.00 8.61
CA ILE A 232 20.34 12.43 9.79
C ILE A 232 21.59 11.59 10.06
N ARG A 233 21.76 10.47 9.34
CA ARG A 233 22.93 9.58 9.44
C ARG A 233 23.96 9.83 8.34
N THR A 234 23.60 10.60 7.31
CA THR A 234 24.48 11.03 6.21
C THR A 234 25.15 12.35 6.54
#